data_AF-A0A952RKE7-F1
#
_entry.id   AF-A0A952RKE7-F1
#
_cell.length_a   1.000
_cell.length_b   1.000
_cell.length_c   1.000
_cell.angle_alpha   90.00
_cell.angle_beta   90.00
_cell.angle_gamma   90.00
#
_symmetry.space_group_name_H-M   'P 1'
#
loop_
_entity.id
_entity.type
_entity.pdbx_description
1 polymer ?
#
loop_
_entity_poly.entity_id
_entity_poly.type
_entity_poly.pdbx_seq_one_letter_code
_entity_poly.pdbx_strand_id
1 'polypeptide(L)'
;MSAFFVAGVVVACSSDPAPAAPKSFCDNAKAAATKCKEPQPCDTTLTTACVSLEKAVSPSVVVATKDCLESGVCGAQTCLTRARKSAKPTDAHARLAERYCSQCAPDVADCAGQFYVPKSNLPGALVLPFADAVVDAVADTCTAEAGACRGSFATCANDTIVGALATAAPDIGQCAAEAFRRDEEVVTPGGGVQISTCTAENCKGCCRDDKCLEGTQAEACGKTGSSCQTCSAVQLCTEEGQCREPCGPNNCRGCCDNGNCIAGTQTDKCGGGGGECTKCNAENPDLVCSDQKCIDGSCKATCLTGCCTAQGCQPGTLANACGTGAKACLDCGYGRTCGATTKACALDLNSLWDFYVSFTVTPNRKNDGSAWDPFDGAPDPYLKAFSSIGTTSHTGQTQVRPDSYVSVFIETPLKGVPAREFLNNLSFELVDQDLDFDDTIGGCRIPLTEKLFDGSLQSYTCPQTPSNAPVEIWYRINPHS
;
A
#
# COMPACT_ATOMS: atom_id res chain seq x y z
N MET A 1 50.56 -33.09 32.31
CA MET A 1 49.12 -32.91 32.05
C MET A 1 48.68 -31.68 32.82
N SER A 2 48.58 -30.54 32.16
CA SER A 2 48.18 -29.27 32.79
C SER A 2 47.15 -28.64 31.87
N ALA A 3 45.90 -28.64 32.34
CA ALA A 3 44.74 -28.16 31.62
C ALA A 3 44.67 -26.63 31.73
N PHE A 4 44.73 -25.95 30.59
CA PHE A 4 44.44 -24.53 30.47
C PHE A 4 42.91 -24.35 30.43
N PHE A 5 42.36 -23.68 31.46
CA PHE A 5 40.99 -23.18 31.44
C PHE A 5 40.98 -21.81 30.74
N VAL A 6 40.30 -21.73 29.60
CA VAL A 6 39.99 -20.47 28.92
C VAL A 6 38.67 -19.94 29.49
N ALA A 7 38.74 -18.84 30.23
CA ALA A 7 37.56 -18.10 30.68
C ALA A 7 37.00 -17.28 29.53
N GLY A 8 35.85 -17.69 29.00
CA GLY A 8 35.08 -16.90 28.03
C GLY A 8 34.35 -15.74 28.73
N VAL A 9 34.67 -14.51 28.34
CA VAL A 9 33.92 -13.31 28.73
C VAL A 9 32.65 -13.29 27.88
N VAL A 10 31.50 -13.55 28.50
CA VAL A 10 30.18 -13.35 27.87
C VAL A 10 29.85 -11.87 27.98
N VAL A 11 29.92 -11.17 26.85
CA VAL A 11 29.40 -9.79 26.73
C VAL A 11 27.87 -9.89 26.67
N ALA A 12 27.20 -9.58 27.78
CA ALA A 12 25.75 -9.45 27.82
C ALA A 12 25.34 -8.20 27.05
N CYS A 13 24.60 -8.37 25.96
CA CYS A 13 23.95 -7.27 25.25
C CYS A 13 22.98 -6.57 26.22
N SER A 14 23.02 -5.23 26.22
CA SER A 14 22.11 -4.38 26.99
C SER A 14 20.66 -4.75 26.69
N SER A 15 19.91 -5.07 27.73
CA SER A 15 18.49 -5.40 27.70
C SER A 15 17.69 -4.35 26.94
N ASP A 16 16.87 -4.78 25.98
CA ASP A 16 15.89 -3.93 25.31
C ASP A 16 15.06 -3.15 26.35
N PRO A 17 14.75 -1.86 26.10
CA PRO A 17 13.88 -1.12 26.99
C PRO A 17 12.53 -1.84 27.09
N ALA A 18 12.02 -1.97 28.31
CA ALA A 18 10.72 -2.60 28.55
C ALA A 18 9.66 -1.96 27.66
N PRO A 19 8.75 -2.76 27.05
CA PRO A 19 7.72 -2.23 26.17
C PRO A 19 6.92 -1.15 26.92
N ALA A 20 6.74 -0.01 26.26
CA ALA A 20 6.01 1.11 26.85
C ALA A 20 4.60 0.66 27.26
N ALA A 21 4.15 1.11 28.43
CA ALA A 21 2.80 0.82 28.90
C ALA A 21 1.76 1.19 27.83
N PRO A 22 0.71 0.38 27.62
CA PRO A 22 -0.28 0.65 26.60
C PRO A 22 -0.94 2.00 26.85
N LYS A 23 -0.92 2.88 25.84
CA LYS A 23 -1.52 4.20 25.90
C LYS A 23 -3.03 4.10 26.08
N SER A 24 -3.61 4.99 26.88
CA SER A 24 -5.07 5.10 27.01
C SER A 24 -5.67 5.71 25.73
N PHE A 25 -6.99 5.57 25.53
CA PHE A 25 -7.65 6.23 24.39
C PHE A 25 -7.49 7.75 24.49
N CYS A 26 -7.57 8.32 25.70
CA CYS A 26 -7.28 9.72 25.96
C CYS A 26 -5.89 10.17 25.48
N ASP A 27 -4.86 9.36 25.68
CA ASP A 27 -3.50 9.70 25.24
C ASP A 27 -3.41 9.75 23.71
N ASN A 28 -4.06 8.80 23.03
CA ASN A 28 -4.09 8.74 21.58
C ASN A 28 -4.92 9.85 20.95
N ALA A 29 -6.07 10.19 21.54
CA ALA A 29 -6.90 11.31 21.07
C ALA A 29 -6.13 12.65 21.18
N LYS A 30 -5.46 12.90 22.32
CA LYS A 30 -4.63 14.09 22.51
C LYS A 30 -3.45 14.13 21.54
N ALA A 31 -2.77 13.01 21.34
CA ALA A 31 -1.66 12.91 20.40
C ALA A 31 -2.12 13.19 18.96
N ALA A 32 -3.25 12.64 18.53
CA ALA A 32 -3.81 12.86 17.20
C ALA A 32 -4.23 14.33 16.99
N ALA A 33 -4.84 14.97 18.00
CA ALA A 33 -5.24 16.37 17.93
C ALA A 33 -4.05 17.32 17.65
N THR A 34 -2.87 17.03 18.21
CA THR A 34 -1.66 17.85 17.94
C THR A 34 -1.07 17.68 16.55
N LYS A 35 -1.35 16.55 15.88
CA LYS A 35 -0.83 16.23 14.55
C LYS A 35 -1.79 16.60 13.43
N CYS A 36 -3.04 16.90 13.78
CA CYS A 36 -4.10 17.13 12.82
C CYS A 36 -4.05 18.57 12.30
N LYS A 37 -3.83 18.74 10.98
CA LYS A 37 -3.80 20.07 10.34
C LYS A 37 -5.18 20.71 10.25
N GLU A 38 -6.23 19.88 10.17
CA GLU A 38 -7.63 20.33 10.02
C GLU A 38 -8.57 19.49 10.91
N PRO A 39 -8.66 19.82 12.21
CA PRO A 39 -9.56 19.13 13.12
C PRO A 39 -11.02 19.42 12.77
N GLN A 40 -11.87 18.40 12.90
CA GLN A 40 -13.32 18.54 12.79
C GLN A 40 -13.89 19.33 13.98
N PRO A 41 -15.08 19.96 13.85
CA PRO A 41 -15.67 20.77 14.90
C PRO A 41 -15.78 20.09 16.27
N CYS A 42 -16.00 18.76 16.31
CA CYS A 42 -16.09 18.03 17.56
C CYS A 42 -14.78 17.44 18.07
N ASP A 43 -13.67 17.50 17.31
CA ASP A 43 -12.43 16.84 17.71
C ASP A 43 -11.85 17.41 19.01
N THR A 44 -11.90 18.73 19.19
CA THR A 44 -11.44 19.39 20.42
C THR A 44 -12.27 18.97 21.62
N THR A 45 -13.59 18.94 21.45
CA THR A 45 -14.56 18.56 22.49
C THR A 45 -14.39 17.10 22.90
N LEU A 46 -14.35 16.18 21.92
CA LEU A 46 -14.16 14.74 22.15
C LEU A 46 -12.80 14.44 22.79
N THR A 47 -11.74 15.17 22.40
CA THR A 47 -10.40 15.00 22.98
C THR A 47 -10.34 15.50 24.42
N THR A 48 -10.99 16.63 24.71
CA THR A 48 -11.00 17.22 26.07
C THR A 48 -11.78 16.36 27.05
N ALA A 49 -12.88 15.76 26.59
CA ALA A 49 -13.78 14.94 27.40
C ALA A 49 -13.63 13.43 27.14
N CYS A 50 -12.44 12.99 26.73
CA CYS A 50 -12.15 11.61 26.34
C CYS A 50 -12.49 10.57 27.44
N VAL A 51 -12.31 10.91 28.73
CA VAL A 51 -12.67 10.03 29.86
C VAL A 51 -14.19 9.81 29.95
N SER A 52 -14.97 10.86 29.69
CA SER A 52 -16.43 10.78 29.68
C SER A 52 -16.93 10.04 28.44
N LEU A 53 -16.21 10.14 27.31
CA LEU A 53 -16.52 9.40 26.09
C LEU A 53 -16.31 7.88 26.27
N GLU A 54 -15.23 7.45 26.94
CA GLU A 54 -15.00 6.03 27.24
C GLU A 54 -16.14 5.40 28.05
N LYS A 55 -16.82 6.18 28.89
CA LYS A 55 -17.97 5.72 29.68
C LYS A 55 -19.29 5.72 28.90
N ALA A 56 -19.36 6.49 27.82
CA ALA A 56 -20.55 6.69 27.01
C ALA A 56 -20.65 5.70 25.83
N VAL A 57 -19.53 5.12 25.42
CA VAL A 57 -19.36 4.34 24.20
C VAL A 57 -19.02 2.88 24.53
N SER A 58 -19.45 1.94 23.71
CA SER A 58 -19.21 0.52 23.97
C SER A 58 -17.70 0.18 23.94
N PRO A 59 -17.22 -0.79 24.75
CA PRO A 59 -15.80 -1.14 24.82
C PRO A 59 -15.19 -1.49 23.44
N SER A 60 -15.94 -2.17 22.58
CA SER A 60 -15.50 -2.50 21.22
C SER A 60 -15.23 -1.27 20.35
N VAL A 61 -16.04 -0.21 20.50
CA VAL A 61 -15.88 1.03 19.74
C VAL A 61 -14.71 1.86 20.30
N VAL A 62 -14.50 1.85 21.62
CA VAL A 62 -13.32 2.50 22.23
C VAL A 62 -12.03 1.90 21.70
N VAL A 63 -11.93 0.56 21.64
CA VAL A 63 -10.76 -0.15 21.09
C VAL A 63 -10.57 0.20 19.61
N ALA A 64 -11.60 0.08 18.78
CA ALA A 64 -11.48 0.39 17.35
C ALA A 64 -11.15 1.87 17.07
N THR A 65 -11.66 2.80 17.89
CA THR A 65 -11.33 4.22 17.78
C THR A 65 -9.86 4.45 18.13
N LYS A 66 -9.36 3.77 19.17
CA LYS A 66 -7.95 3.82 19.56
C LYS A 66 -7.03 3.35 18.42
N ASP A 67 -7.33 2.21 17.81
CA ASP A 67 -6.54 1.65 16.70
C ASP A 67 -6.52 2.60 15.49
N CYS A 68 -7.68 3.21 15.19
CA CYS A 68 -7.78 4.22 14.13
C CYS A 68 -6.87 5.43 14.39
N LEU A 69 -6.82 5.95 15.62
CA LEU A 69 -5.96 7.07 15.97
C LEU A 69 -4.47 6.70 15.90
N GLU A 70 -4.11 5.47 16.26
CA GLU A 70 -2.73 4.97 16.15
C GLU A 70 -2.26 4.82 14.70
N SER A 71 -3.18 4.55 13.76
CA SER A 71 -2.88 4.50 12.33
C SER A 71 -2.57 5.86 11.68
N GLY A 72 -2.67 6.96 12.44
CA GLY A 72 -2.36 8.32 11.97
C GLY A 72 -3.54 9.06 11.33
N VAL A 73 -4.77 8.55 11.46
CA VAL A 73 -5.97 9.24 10.99
C VAL A 73 -6.23 10.50 11.82
N CYS A 74 -6.56 11.60 11.12
CA CYS A 74 -6.85 12.91 11.70
C CYS A 74 -8.23 12.92 12.39
N GLY A 75 -8.27 13.17 13.69
CA GLY A 75 -9.50 13.51 14.43
C GLY A 75 -10.19 12.36 15.14
N ALA A 76 -10.60 12.61 16.39
CA ALA A 76 -11.36 11.67 17.22
C ALA A 76 -12.76 11.41 16.65
N GLN A 77 -13.41 12.43 16.09
CA GLN A 77 -14.74 12.33 15.47
C GLN A 77 -14.71 11.35 14.29
N THR A 78 -13.74 11.50 13.39
CA THR A 78 -13.55 10.63 12.22
C THR A 78 -13.35 9.17 12.63
N CYS A 79 -12.49 8.94 13.61
CA CYS A 79 -12.21 7.60 14.10
C CYS A 79 -13.41 6.97 14.82
N LEU A 80 -14.19 7.77 15.54
CA LEU A 80 -15.39 7.30 16.22
C LEU A 80 -16.47 6.85 15.22
N THR A 81 -16.67 7.60 14.13
CA THR A 81 -17.57 7.23 13.03
C THR A 81 -17.14 5.91 12.37
N ARG A 82 -15.85 5.70 12.10
CA ARG A 82 -15.33 4.44 11.52
C ARG A 82 -15.51 3.25 12.48
N ALA A 83 -15.21 3.48 13.76
CA ALA A 83 -15.30 2.47 14.81
C ALA A 83 -16.72 1.94 15.04
N ARG A 84 -17.77 2.69 14.62
CA ARG A 84 -19.17 2.23 14.63
C ARG A 84 -19.34 0.84 14.01
N LYS A 85 -18.63 0.54 12.92
CA LYS A 85 -18.72 -0.76 12.22
C LYS A 85 -18.14 -1.92 13.02
N SER A 86 -17.29 -1.63 14.01
CA SER A 86 -16.67 -2.62 14.89
C SER A 86 -17.46 -2.84 16.18
N ALA A 87 -18.59 -2.15 16.34
CA ALA A 87 -19.43 -2.27 17.53
C ALA A 87 -19.99 -3.70 17.65
N LYS A 88 -19.93 -4.26 18.86
CA LYS A 88 -20.42 -5.61 19.17
C LYS A 88 -21.49 -5.56 20.27
N PRO A 89 -22.55 -6.38 20.19
CA PRO A 89 -23.55 -6.45 21.25
C PRO A 89 -22.93 -6.89 22.59
N THR A 90 -23.41 -6.29 23.67
CA THR A 90 -23.15 -6.70 25.07
C THR A 90 -24.39 -7.36 25.67
N ASP A 91 -24.33 -7.78 26.94
CA ASP A 91 -25.50 -8.32 27.64
C ASP A 91 -26.66 -7.30 27.74
N ALA A 92 -26.36 -6.00 27.88
CA ALA A 92 -27.38 -4.95 27.86
C ALA A 92 -28.07 -4.86 26.48
N HIS A 93 -27.30 -5.03 25.40
CA HIS A 93 -27.83 -5.08 24.05
C HIS A 93 -28.73 -6.31 23.84
N ALA A 94 -28.34 -7.47 24.37
CA ALA A 94 -29.17 -8.67 24.32
C ALA A 94 -30.51 -8.46 25.03
N ARG A 95 -30.50 -7.89 26.25
CA ARG A 95 -31.72 -7.55 27.00
C ARG A 95 -32.62 -6.56 26.25
N LEU A 96 -32.03 -5.53 25.65
CA LEU A 96 -32.78 -4.56 24.84
C LEU A 96 -33.45 -5.24 23.64
N ALA A 97 -32.74 -6.12 22.93
CA ALA A 97 -33.30 -6.87 21.81
C ALA A 97 -34.47 -7.74 22.25
N GLU A 98 -34.32 -8.51 23.33
CA GLU A 98 -35.40 -9.34 23.89
C GLU A 98 -36.62 -8.50 24.31
N ARG A 99 -36.40 -7.36 24.95
CA ARG A 99 -37.48 -6.47 25.40
C ARG A 99 -38.18 -5.79 24.22
N TYR A 100 -37.44 -5.30 23.23
CA TYR A 100 -38.02 -4.76 22.00
C TYR A 100 -38.84 -5.82 21.26
N CYS A 101 -38.31 -7.03 21.13
CA CYS A 101 -38.99 -8.09 20.39
C CYS A 101 -40.24 -8.60 21.11
N SER A 102 -40.22 -8.72 22.43
CA SER A 102 -41.39 -9.14 23.20
C SER A 102 -42.47 -8.05 23.30
N GLN A 103 -42.08 -6.77 23.42
CA GLN A 103 -43.03 -5.68 23.67
C GLN A 103 -43.41 -4.88 22.41
N CYS A 104 -42.46 -4.64 21.51
CA CYS A 104 -42.65 -3.78 20.34
C CYS A 104 -42.94 -4.58 19.07
N ALA A 105 -42.30 -5.74 18.89
CA ALA A 105 -42.36 -6.49 17.63
C ALA A 105 -42.55 -8.01 17.84
N PRO A 106 -43.58 -8.46 18.59
CA PRO A 106 -43.78 -9.88 18.90
C PRO A 106 -44.14 -10.72 17.67
N ASP A 107 -44.53 -10.08 16.56
CA ASP A 107 -44.88 -10.68 15.28
C ASP A 107 -43.67 -10.95 14.36
N VAL A 108 -42.48 -10.47 14.71
CA VAL A 108 -41.27 -10.61 13.88
C VAL A 108 -40.55 -11.92 14.24
N ALA A 109 -40.49 -12.84 13.29
CA ALA A 109 -39.74 -14.09 13.44
C ALA A 109 -38.23 -13.83 13.63
N ASP A 110 -37.62 -14.52 14.59
CA ASP A 110 -36.20 -14.35 14.96
C ASP A 110 -35.80 -12.88 15.19
N CYS A 111 -36.71 -12.10 15.78
CA CYS A 111 -36.50 -10.67 16.00
C CYS A 111 -35.20 -10.38 16.76
N ALA A 112 -34.90 -11.10 17.84
CA ALA A 112 -33.71 -10.85 18.66
C ALA A 112 -32.41 -11.18 17.90
N GLY A 113 -32.40 -12.27 17.12
CA GLY A 113 -31.24 -12.65 16.29
C GLY A 113 -30.96 -11.64 15.17
N GLN A 114 -32.01 -11.00 14.63
CA GLN A 114 -31.89 -10.03 13.54
C GLN A 114 -31.73 -8.58 14.01
N PHE A 115 -31.95 -8.28 15.29
CA PHE A 115 -32.08 -6.91 15.80
C PHE A 115 -30.85 -6.04 15.52
N TYR A 116 -29.64 -6.63 15.57
CA TYR A 116 -28.38 -5.95 15.32
C TYR A 116 -27.73 -6.30 13.97
N VAL A 117 -28.37 -7.14 13.15
CA VAL A 117 -27.82 -7.55 11.85
C VAL A 117 -27.80 -6.34 10.91
N PRO A 118 -26.65 -6.02 10.29
CA PRO A 118 -26.59 -4.95 9.30
C PRO A 118 -27.62 -5.15 8.19
N LYS A 119 -28.35 -4.09 7.82
CA LYS A 119 -29.43 -4.10 6.81
C LYS A 119 -30.70 -4.86 7.22
N SER A 120 -30.84 -5.28 8.48
CA SER A 120 -32.17 -5.66 8.97
C SER A 120 -33.06 -4.41 9.03
N ASN A 121 -34.38 -4.58 8.87
CA ASN A 121 -35.35 -3.48 9.03
C ASN A 121 -35.60 -3.14 10.52
N LEU A 122 -34.74 -3.62 11.43
CA LEU A 122 -34.89 -3.43 12.86
C LEU A 122 -33.95 -2.31 13.34
N PRO A 123 -34.34 -1.55 14.37
CA PRO A 123 -33.63 -0.33 14.75
C PRO A 123 -32.39 -0.57 15.64
N GLY A 124 -31.99 -1.82 15.91
CA GLY A 124 -30.94 -2.13 16.89
C GLY A 124 -29.56 -1.59 16.51
N ALA A 125 -29.27 -1.41 15.22
CA ALA A 125 -28.00 -0.82 14.78
C ALA A 125 -27.76 0.61 15.28
N LEU A 126 -28.82 1.34 15.67
CA LEU A 126 -28.73 2.71 16.21
C LEU A 126 -28.05 2.76 17.58
N VAL A 127 -28.28 1.74 18.42
CA VAL A 127 -27.85 1.74 19.83
C VAL A 127 -26.51 1.02 20.05
N LEU A 128 -26.10 0.20 19.09
CA LEU A 128 -24.90 -0.66 19.15
C LEU A 128 -23.59 0.06 19.57
N PRO A 129 -23.37 1.34 19.19
CA PRO A 129 -22.12 2.01 19.57
C PRO A 129 -22.04 2.44 21.04
N PHE A 130 -23.12 2.37 21.81
CA PHE A 130 -23.19 2.98 23.14
C PHE A 130 -22.92 2.00 24.28
N ALA A 131 -22.50 2.53 25.42
CA ALA A 131 -22.24 1.73 26.62
C ALA A 131 -23.54 1.21 27.26
N ASP A 132 -23.41 0.15 28.08
CA ASP A 132 -24.52 -0.56 28.71
C ASP A 132 -25.51 0.37 29.44
N ALA A 133 -25.02 1.39 30.16
CA ALA A 133 -25.89 2.34 30.86
C ALA A 133 -26.80 3.16 29.92
N VAL A 134 -26.32 3.51 28.73
CA VAL A 134 -27.13 4.21 27.70
C VAL A 134 -28.13 3.24 27.08
N VAL A 135 -27.70 2.00 26.82
CA VAL A 135 -28.54 0.95 26.25
C VAL A 135 -29.69 0.57 27.19
N ASP A 136 -29.40 0.43 28.49
CA ASP A 136 -30.42 0.16 29.53
C ASP A 136 -31.41 1.34 29.62
N ALA A 137 -30.94 2.60 29.55
CA ALA A 137 -31.84 3.76 29.52
C ALA A 137 -32.79 3.76 28.30
N VAL A 138 -32.28 3.37 27.12
CA VAL A 138 -33.11 3.18 25.92
C VAL A 138 -34.09 2.04 26.10
N ALA A 139 -33.68 0.92 26.68
CA ALA A 139 -34.58 -0.20 26.97
C ALA A 139 -35.71 0.25 27.90
N ASP A 140 -35.39 0.91 29.00
CA ASP A 140 -36.38 1.34 29.99
C ASP A 140 -37.37 2.35 29.45
N THR A 141 -36.90 3.31 28.67
CA THR A 141 -37.74 4.40 28.15
C THR A 141 -38.50 3.99 26.91
N CYS A 142 -37.83 3.38 25.93
CA CYS A 142 -38.36 3.21 24.58
C CYS A 142 -39.08 1.89 24.33
N THR A 143 -39.11 1.00 25.33
CA THR A 143 -39.88 -0.24 25.27
C THR A 143 -40.85 -0.36 26.44
N ALA A 144 -41.28 0.76 27.03
CA ALA A 144 -42.23 0.77 28.15
C ALA A 144 -43.69 0.51 27.74
N GLU A 145 -44.07 0.88 26.52
CA GLU A 145 -45.45 0.76 26.02
C GLU A 145 -45.56 -0.34 24.95
N ALA A 146 -46.13 -1.48 25.34
CA ALA A 146 -46.31 -2.63 24.44
C ALA A 146 -47.15 -2.25 23.19
N GLY A 147 -46.68 -2.64 22.01
CA GLY A 147 -47.35 -2.45 20.72
C GLY A 147 -47.20 -1.04 20.10
N ALA A 148 -46.98 0.01 20.91
CA ALA A 148 -46.83 1.39 20.42
C ALA A 148 -45.38 1.75 20.07
N CYS A 149 -44.40 1.07 20.68
CA CYS A 149 -43.00 1.43 20.53
C CYS A 149 -42.40 1.14 19.14
N ARG A 150 -42.92 0.18 18.35
CA ARG A 150 -42.29 -0.20 17.06
C ARG A 150 -42.11 0.97 16.09
N GLY A 151 -43.12 1.82 15.94
CA GLY A 151 -43.09 2.96 15.02
C GLY A 151 -42.30 4.16 15.53
N SER A 152 -42.14 4.30 16.84
CA SER A 152 -41.50 5.45 17.49
C SER A 152 -40.13 5.14 18.09
N PHE A 153 -39.70 3.87 18.11
CA PHE A 153 -38.49 3.44 18.80
C PHE A 153 -37.25 4.17 18.33
N ALA A 154 -37.05 4.34 17.02
CA ALA A 154 -35.88 5.03 16.50
C ALA A 154 -35.79 6.49 16.97
N THR A 155 -36.92 7.19 17.01
CA THR A 155 -37.01 8.57 17.54
C THR A 155 -36.78 8.59 19.05
N CYS A 156 -37.46 7.73 19.80
CA CYS A 156 -37.30 7.63 21.25
C CYS A 156 -35.87 7.29 21.65
N ALA A 157 -35.26 6.30 20.98
CA ALA A 157 -33.89 5.87 21.24
C ALA A 157 -32.92 7.02 20.98
N ASN A 158 -33.13 7.77 19.90
CA ASN A 158 -32.33 8.96 19.59
C ASN A 158 -32.42 10.04 20.68
N ASP A 159 -33.61 10.36 21.16
CA ASP A 159 -33.81 11.36 22.20
C ASP A 159 -33.24 10.89 23.55
N THR A 160 -33.44 9.62 23.87
CA THR A 160 -32.94 8.98 25.10
C THR A 160 -31.41 8.90 25.10
N ILE A 161 -30.79 8.55 23.97
CA ILE A 161 -29.33 8.56 23.80
C ILE A 161 -28.79 9.97 24.06
N VAL A 162 -29.36 11.00 23.43
CA VAL A 162 -28.91 12.38 23.62
C VAL A 162 -29.04 12.81 25.08
N GLY A 163 -30.16 12.49 25.75
CA GLY A 163 -30.39 12.79 27.16
C GLY A 163 -29.44 12.05 28.12
N ALA A 164 -29.23 10.75 27.87
CA ALA A 164 -28.31 9.92 28.64
C ALA A 164 -26.86 10.41 28.50
N LEU A 165 -26.45 10.76 27.27
CA LEU A 165 -25.14 11.33 27.00
C LEU A 165 -24.98 12.72 27.61
N ALA A 166 -25.99 13.59 27.56
CA ALA A 166 -25.95 14.89 28.21
C ALA A 166 -25.82 14.79 29.73
N THR A 167 -26.36 13.73 30.33
CA THR A 167 -26.24 13.48 31.78
C THR A 167 -24.88 12.89 32.15
N ALA A 168 -24.40 11.91 31.38
CA ALA A 168 -23.13 11.23 31.64
C ALA A 168 -21.91 12.07 31.22
N ALA A 169 -22.09 12.93 30.22
CA ALA A 169 -21.02 13.63 29.52
C ALA A 169 -21.57 14.90 28.81
N PRO A 170 -21.95 15.93 29.59
CA PRO A 170 -22.67 17.12 29.10
C PRO A 170 -21.95 17.85 27.96
N ASP A 171 -20.62 17.79 27.96
CA ASP A 171 -19.79 18.47 26.97
C ASP A 171 -19.73 17.75 25.61
N ILE A 172 -20.03 16.44 25.55
CA ILE A 172 -19.87 15.64 24.32
C ILE A 172 -21.16 15.09 23.75
N GLY A 173 -22.29 15.20 24.45
CA GLY A 173 -23.50 14.47 24.08
C GLY A 173 -23.96 14.72 22.64
N GLN A 174 -23.89 15.99 22.19
CA GLN A 174 -24.20 16.34 20.81
C GLN A 174 -23.13 15.81 19.84
N CYS A 175 -21.85 15.97 20.15
CA CYS A 175 -20.73 15.54 19.31
C CYS A 175 -20.64 14.02 19.12
N ALA A 176 -20.85 13.25 20.19
CA ALA A 176 -20.85 11.79 20.13
C ALA A 176 -22.09 11.27 19.38
N ALA A 177 -23.27 11.85 19.63
CA ALA A 177 -24.48 11.47 18.89
C ALA A 177 -24.37 11.81 17.40
N GLU A 178 -23.83 12.97 17.04
CA GLU A 178 -23.61 13.37 15.65
C GLU A 178 -22.59 12.47 14.93
N ALA A 179 -21.53 12.04 15.62
CA ALA A 179 -20.51 11.14 15.05
C ALA A 179 -21.09 9.79 14.62
N PHE A 180 -22.10 9.27 15.33
CA PHE A 180 -22.75 8.01 14.99
C PHE A 180 -23.98 8.13 14.09
N ARG A 181 -24.60 9.32 14.05
CA ARG A 181 -25.77 9.62 13.20
C ARG A 181 -25.43 9.86 11.74
N ARG A 182 -24.21 10.31 11.45
CA ARG A 182 -23.75 10.39 10.07
C ARG A 182 -23.64 8.95 9.55
N ASP A 183 -24.50 8.60 8.59
CA ASP A 183 -24.12 7.58 7.62
C ASP A 183 -22.78 8.01 7.02
N GLU A 184 -21.97 7.05 6.60
CA GLU A 184 -20.70 7.33 5.91
C GLU A 184 -21.02 8.15 4.64
N GLU A 185 -21.16 9.47 4.79
CA GLU A 185 -20.69 10.39 3.78
C GLU A 185 -19.24 9.97 3.59
N VAL A 186 -18.89 9.64 2.35
CA VAL A 186 -17.51 9.38 1.96
C VAL A 186 -16.77 10.70 2.16
N VAL A 187 -16.37 10.96 3.41
CA VAL A 187 -15.50 12.05 3.79
C VAL A 187 -14.13 11.63 3.27
N THR A 188 -13.85 12.04 2.04
CA THR A 188 -12.46 12.14 1.61
C THR A 188 -11.76 13.19 2.46
N PRO A 189 -10.44 13.06 2.69
CA PRO A 189 -9.68 14.02 3.48
C PRO A 189 -9.83 15.43 2.85
N GLY A 190 -10.50 16.38 3.51
CA GLY A 190 -10.54 17.80 3.07
C GLY A 190 -11.86 18.58 3.12
N GLY A 191 -12.93 18.13 3.78
CA GLY A 191 -13.95 19.02 4.39
C GLY A 191 -14.55 20.22 3.60
N GLY A 192 -14.81 20.12 2.29
CA GLY A 192 -15.42 21.21 1.49
C GLY A 192 -16.96 21.24 1.44
N VAL A 193 -17.55 22.44 1.51
CA VAL A 193 -19.00 22.75 1.42
C VAL A 193 -19.59 22.34 0.06
N GLN A 194 -20.74 21.67 0.04
CA GLN A 194 -21.43 21.31 -1.21
C GLN A 194 -22.06 22.55 -1.88
N ILE A 195 -21.75 22.73 -3.17
CA ILE A 195 -22.36 23.71 -4.07
C ILE A 195 -23.34 22.94 -4.97
N SER A 196 -24.50 23.51 -5.32
CA SER A 196 -25.56 22.77 -6.05
C SER A 196 -25.22 22.44 -7.51
N THR A 197 -24.19 23.08 -8.08
CA THR A 197 -23.63 22.76 -9.40
C THR A 197 -22.22 23.30 -9.45
N CYS A 198 -21.23 22.44 -9.70
CA CYS A 198 -19.84 22.87 -9.77
C CYS A 198 -19.53 23.43 -11.16
N THR A 199 -19.03 24.66 -11.22
CA THR A 199 -18.67 25.35 -12.47
C THR A 199 -17.28 25.97 -12.38
N ALA A 200 -16.69 26.31 -13.52
CA ALA A 200 -15.43 27.05 -13.58
C ALA A 200 -15.48 28.42 -12.86
N GLU A 201 -16.67 28.99 -12.68
CA GLU A 201 -16.89 30.30 -12.07
C GLU A 201 -16.94 30.22 -10.53
N ASN A 202 -17.35 29.08 -9.97
CA ASN A 202 -17.53 28.90 -8.54
C ASN A 202 -16.55 27.91 -7.90
N CYS A 203 -15.74 27.22 -8.71
CA CYS A 203 -14.76 26.25 -8.24
C CYS A 203 -13.32 26.61 -8.67
N LYS A 204 -12.46 26.88 -7.68
CA LYS A 204 -11.03 27.15 -7.91
C LYS A 204 -10.25 25.87 -8.25
N GLY A 205 -10.65 24.74 -7.67
CA GLY A 205 -10.06 23.42 -7.94
C GLY A 205 -10.80 22.71 -9.06
N CYS A 206 -11.28 21.49 -8.82
CA CYS A 206 -11.93 20.67 -9.84
C CYS A 206 -13.33 20.20 -9.42
N CYS A 207 -14.15 19.82 -10.40
CA CYS A 207 -15.51 19.36 -10.22
C CYS A 207 -15.60 17.84 -10.29
N ARG A 208 -16.21 17.21 -9.29
CA ARG A 208 -16.62 15.79 -9.33
C ARG A 208 -17.97 15.65 -8.68
N ASP A 209 -18.93 15.09 -9.42
CA ASP A 209 -20.31 14.88 -8.94
C ASP A 209 -20.91 16.16 -8.33
N ASP A 210 -20.79 17.28 -9.06
CA ASP A 210 -21.22 18.64 -8.66
C ASP A 210 -20.57 19.20 -7.38
N LYS A 211 -19.54 18.52 -6.84
CA LYS A 211 -18.73 19.00 -5.73
C LYS A 211 -17.46 19.69 -6.24
N CYS A 212 -17.18 20.88 -5.72
CA CYS A 212 -15.88 21.52 -5.88
C CYS A 212 -14.87 20.92 -4.91
N LEU A 213 -13.86 20.25 -5.43
CA LEU A 213 -12.73 19.74 -4.69
C LEU A 213 -11.55 20.71 -4.84
N GLU A 214 -10.64 20.73 -3.87
CA GLU A 214 -9.51 21.67 -3.82
C GLU A 214 -8.62 21.59 -5.07
N GLY A 215 -8.56 20.42 -5.72
CA GLY A 215 -7.84 20.27 -6.98
C GLY A 215 -6.36 19.96 -6.84
N THR A 216 -5.87 19.76 -5.60
CA THR A 216 -4.45 19.60 -5.24
C THR A 216 -4.08 18.19 -4.82
N GLN A 217 -5.06 17.30 -4.63
CA GLN A 217 -4.83 15.92 -4.18
C GLN A 217 -4.79 14.93 -5.34
N ALA A 218 -4.06 13.83 -5.16
CA ALA A 218 -3.92 12.78 -6.17
C ALA A 218 -5.29 12.22 -6.60
N GLU A 219 -6.23 12.07 -5.67
CA GLU A 219 -7.55 11.52 -5.94
C GLU A 219 -8.51 12.54 -6.58
N ALA A 220 -8.15 13.82 -6.57
CA ALA A 220 -9.01 14.93 -6.99
C ALA A 220 -8.18 16.08 -7.57
N CYS A 221 -7.43 15.78 -8.62
CA CYS A 221 -6.53 16.72 -9.25
C CYS A 221 -7.23 17.51 -10.36
N GLY A 222 -7.00 18.82 -10.43
CA GLY A 222 -7.60 19.69 -11.44
C GLY A 222 -7.78 21.11 -10.94
N LYS A 223 -7.88 22.07 -11.85
CA LYS A 223 -8.12 23.48 -11.49
C LYS A 223 -9.20 24.11 -12.35
N THR A 224 -9.63 25.30 -11.95
CA THR A 224 -10.57 26.16 -12.69
C THR A 224 -11.89 25.47 -13.05
N GLY A 225 -12.44 24.68 -12.12
CA GLY A 225 -13.69 23.94 -12.25
C GLY A 225 -13.70 22.90 -13.38
N SER A 226 -12.53 22.45 -13.82
CA SER A 226 -12.41 21.29 -14.73
C SER A 226 -12.84 20.01 -14.02
N SER A 227 -13.18 18.95 -14.75
CA SER A 227 -13.46 17.64 -14.14
C SER A 227 -12.26 17.11 -13.35
N CYS A 228 -12.48 16.64 -12.11
CA CYS A 228 -11.41 16.08 -11.30
C CYS A 228 -10.89 14.77 -11.89
N GLN A 229 -9.59 14.70 -12.13
CA GLN A 229 -8.88 13.46 -12.48
C GLN A 229 -8.29 12.81 -11.22
N THR A 230 -8.15 11.48 -11.28
CA THR A 230 -7.45 10.69 -10.26
C THR A 230 -6.08 10.32 -10.81
N CYS A 231 -5.03 10.75 -10.12
CA CYS A 231 -3.65 10.43 -10.41
C CYS A 231 -3.36 8.97 -10.03
N SER A 232 -2.52 8.29 -10.81
CA SER A 232 -2.07 6.95 -10.45
C SER A 232 -1.20 6.99 -9.19
N ALA A 233 -0.94 5.82 -8.57
CA ALA A 233 -0.15 5.73 -7.34
C ALA A 233 1.28 6.32 -7.43
N VAL A 234 1.78 6.58 -8.64
CA VAL A 234 3.11 7.17 -8.88
C VAL A 234 3.04 8.65 -9.34
N GLN A 235 1.84 9.19 -9.54
CA GLN A 235 1.62 10.55 -9.99
C GLN A 235 1.25 11.48 -8.83
N LEU A 236 1.73 12.72 -8.91
CA LEU A 236 1.31 13.80 -8.03
C LEU A 236 0.42 14.77 -8.80
N CYS A 237 -0.48 15.45 -8.09
CA CYS A 237 -1.16 16.60 -8.66
C CYS A 237 -0.21 17.81 -8.63
N THR A 238 0.11 18.36 -9.80
CA THR A 238 0.98 19.54 -9.88
C THR A 238 0.24 20.81 -9.48
N GLU A 239 0.98 21.90 -9.25
CA GLU A 239 0.39 23.23 -9.02
C GLU A 239 -0.48 23.69 -10.20
N GLU A 240 -0.25 23.16 -11.40
CA GLU A 240 -1.10 23.39 -12.56
C GLU A 240 -2.40 22.57 -12.56
N GLY A 241 -2.68 21.77 -11.53
CA GLY A 241 -3.86 20.92 -11.45
C GLY A 241 -3.78 19.73 -12.42
N GLN A 242 -2.59 19.22 -12.72
CA GLN A 242 -2.40 18.09 -13.62
C GLN A 242 -1.75 16.90 -12.92
N CYS A 243 -2.26 15.70 -13.17
CA CYS A 243 -1.58 14.48 -12.73
C CYS A 243 -0.28 14.30 -13.51
N ARG A 244 0.84 14.41 -12.81
CA ARG A 244 2.18 14.25 -13.37
C ARG A 244 3.01 13.38 -12.45
N GLU A 245 3.69 12.39 -13.01
CA GLU A 245 4.70 11.66 -12.26
C GLU A 245 5.85 12.63 -11.94
N PRO A 246 6.34 12.68 -10.68
CA PRO A 246 7.52 13.46 -10.34
C PRO A 246 8.64 13.17 -11.31
N CYS A 247 9.47 14.17 -11.62
CA CYS A 247 10.67 13.89 -12.41
C CYS A 247 11.49 12.81 -11.70
N GLY A 248 11.81 11.75 -12.43
CA GLY A 248 12.48 10.58 -11.89
C GLY A 248 12.91 9.60 -12.98
N PRO A 249 13.52 8.46 -12.60
CA PRO A 249 14.06 7.49 -13.56
C PRO A 249 13.04 6.94 -14.56
N ASN A 250 11.75 6.90 -14.18
CA ASN A 250 10.68 6.37 -15.03
C ASN A 250 10.29 7.31 -16.19
N ASN A 251 10.45 8.62 -16.02
CA ASN A 251 9.93 9.62 -16.96
C ASN A 251 10.99 10.63 -17.43
N CYS A 252 12.21 10.57 -16.90
CA CYS A 252 13.28 11.48 -17.27
C CYS A 252 14.56 10.74 -17.67
N ARG A 253 14.94 10.87 -18.95
CA ARG A 253 16.21 10.34 -19.45
C ARG A 253 17.42 11.17 -19.05
N GLY A 254 17.24 12.49 -18.88
CA GLY A 254 18.28 13.39 -18.38
C GLY A 254 18.25 13.50 -16.87
N CYS A 255 18.29 14.71 -16.31
CA CYS A 255 18.19 14.93 -14.88
C CYS A 255 17.04 15.86 -14.51
N CYS A 256 16.67 15.82 -13.24
CA CYS A 256 15.61 16.59 -12.64
C CYS A 256 16.17 17.90 -12.09
N ASP A 257 15.58 19.01 -12.51
CA ASP A 257 15.86 20.34 -11.99
C ASP A 257 14.55 20.98 -11.55
N ASN A 258 14.38 21.15 -10.24
CA ASN A 258 13.13 21.66 -9.63
C ASN A 258 11.88 20.90 -10.16
N GLY A 259 11.95 19.56 -10.21
CA GLY A 259 10.86 18.72 -10.69
C GLY A 259 10.66 18.69 -12.21
N ASN A 260 11.49 19.38 -12.99
CA ASN A 260 11.45 19.34 -14.45
C ASN A 260 12.54 18.46 -15.03
N CYS A 261 12.17 17.59 -15.96
CA CYS A 261 13.14 16.81 -16.71
C CYS A 261 13.82 17.67 -17.77
N ILE A 262 15.12 17.82 -17.66
CA ILE A 262 15.95 18.50 -18.65
C ILE A 262 17.01 17.53 -19.20
N ALA A 263 17.62 17.87 -20.34
CA ALA A 263 18.55 16.98 -21.04
C ALA A 263 19.79 16.57 -20.22
N GLY A 264 20.15 17.38 -19.22
CA GLY A 264 21.25 17.07 -18.31
C GLY A 264 22.65 17.19 -18.92
N THR A 265 22.79 18.00 -19.98
CA THR A 265 24.03 18.13 -20.78
C THR A 265 24.82 19.41 -20.50
N GLN A 266 24.31 20.31 -19.67
CA GLN A 266 24.96 21.59 -19.36
C GLN A 266 25.86 21.44 -18.13
N THR A 267 26.98 22.16 -18.07
CA THR A 267 27.95 22.07 -16.95
C THR A 267 27.33 22.42 -15.60
N ASP A 268 26.33 23.31 -15.58
CA ASP A 268 25.61 23.71 -14.38
C ASP A 268 24.32 22.91 -14.11
N LYS A 269 23.96 22.02 -15.03
CA LYS A 269 22.80 21.13 -14.97
C LYS A 269 23.14 19.78 -15.61
N CYS A 270 24.12 19.08 -15.04
CA CYS A 270 24.63 17.83 -15.56
C CYS A 270 24.03 16.64 -14.81
N GLY A 271 23.57 15.62 -15.53
CA GLY A 271 23.03 14.41 -14.91
C GLY A 271 22.15 13.61 -15.86
N GLY A 272 21.84 12.37 -15.46
CA GLY A 272 21.12 11.40 -16.29
C GLY A 272 20.28 10.45 -15.46
N GLY A 273 19.45 9.65 -16.13
CA GLY A 273 18.67 8.58 -15.50
C GLY A 273 17.63 9.07 -14.49
N GLY A 274 17.19 10.33 -14.59
CA GLY A 274 16.15 10.91 -13.76
C GLY A 274 16.56 11.23 -12.33
N GLY A 275 17.85 11.25 -12.02
CA GLY A 275 18.36 11.80 -10.77
C GLY A 275 18.39 13.33 -10.79
N GLU A 276 18.68 13.96 -9.64
CA GLU A 276 18.85 15.42 -9.54
C GLU A 276 20.03 15.94 -10.38
N CYS A 277 19.85 17.10 -11.01
CA CYS A 277 20.92 17.73 -11.78
C CYS A 277 22.04 18.25 -10.87
N THR A 278 23.28 18.03 -11.28
CA THR A 278 24.50 18.45 -10.57
C THR A 278 25.22 19.56 -11.33
N LYS A 279 25.73 20.55 -10.59
CA LYS A 279 26.58 21.60 -11.14
C LYS A 279 28.05 21.18 -11.04
N CYS A 280 28.63 20.73 -12.15
CA CYS A 280 29.99 20.15 -12.17
C CYS A 280 31.06 21.12 -11.67
N ASN A 281 30.95 22.40 -12.03
CA ASN A 281 31.93 23.41 -11.66
C ASN A 281 31.74 24.00 -10.25
N ALA A 282 30.80 23.49 -9.45
CA ALA A 282 30.62 23.94 -8.07
C ALA A 282 31.78 23.50 -7.16
N GLU A 283 32.30 22.29 -7.38
CA GLU A 283 33.37 21.71 -6.57
C GLU A 283 34.76 21.89 -7.19
N ASN A 284 34.86 21.84 -8.52
CA ASN A 284 36.11 22.03 -9.25
C ASN A 284 35.83 22.74 -10.59
N PRO A 285 36.43 23.91 -10.86
CA PRO A 285 36.16 24.70 -12.07
C PRO A 285 36.54 23.99 -13.38
N ASP A 286 37.41 22.99 -13.32
CA ASP A 286 37.88 22.23 -14.49
C ASP A 286 36.92 21.09 -14.88
N LEU A 287 35.90 20.80 -14.06
CA LEU A 287 34.91 19.77 -14.39
C LEU A 287 33.91 20.28 -15.42
N VAL A 288 33.71 19.47 -16.47
CA VAL A 288 32.75 19.71 -17.55
C VAL A 288 31.69 18.60 -17.56
N CYS A 289 30.49 18.93 -18.04
CA CYS A 289 29.50 17.90 -18.32
C CYS A 289 29.86 17.17 -19.63
N SER A 290 29.95 15.85 -19.57
CA SER A 290 30.11 14.99 -20.75
C SER A 290 29.31 13.71 -20.54
N ASP A 291 28.50 13.33 -21.52
CA ASP A 291 27.60 12.16 -21.41
C ASP A 291 26.85 12.11 -20.06
N GLN A 292 26.29 13.25 -19.65
CA GLN A 292 25.51 13.40 -18.42
C GLN A 292 26.27 13.10 -17.12
N LYS A 293 27.61 13.15 -17.14
CA LYS A 293 28.48 13.03 -15.96
C LYS A 293 29.49 14.17 -15.89
N CYS A 294 29.82 14.58 -14.67
CA CYS A 294 30.89 15.53 -14.42
C CYS A 294 32.25 14.84 -14.55
N ILE A 295 33.08 15.33 -15.47
CA ILE A 295 34.40 14.78 -15.75
C ILE A 295 35.45 15.89 -15.82
N ASP A 296 36.71 15.56 -15.61
CA ASP A 296 37.83 16.48 -15.83
C ASP A 296 37.89 16.91 -17.31
N GLY A 297 37.76 18.21 -17.58
CA GLY A 297 37.80 18.75 -18.94
C GLY A 297 39.14 18.52 -19.65
N SER A 298 40.25 18.48 -18.91
CA SER A 298 41.58 18.20 -19.46
C SER A 298 41.72 16.75 -19.95
N CYS A 299 40.95 15.83 -19.37
CA CYS A 299 40.92 14.42 -19.74
C CYS A 299 40.47 14.20 -21.20
N LYS A 300 39.62 15.08 -21.74
CA LYS A 300 39.15 14.99 -23.14
C LYS A 300 40.29 15.00 -24.16
N ALA A 301 41.39 15.69 -23.86
CA ALA A 301 42.54 15.79 -24.76
C ALA A 301 43.55 14.63 -24.60
N THR A 302 43.59 13.99 -23.44
CA THR A 302 44.66 13.02 -23.08
C THR A 302 44.17 11.57 -23.07
N CYS A 303 42.86 11.33 -22.98
CA CYS A 303 42.29 10.00 -22.74
C CYS A 303 41.70 9.31 -23.99
N LEU A 304 42.45 9.28 -25.10
CA LEU A 304 41.93 8.82 -26.40
C LEU A 304 41.47 7.35 -26.42
N THR A 305 42.12 6.48 -25.65
CA THR A 305 41.84 5.02 -25.60
C THR A 305 41.01 4.59 -24.38
N GLY A 306 40.65 5.55 -23.52
CA GLY A 306 39.97 5.33 -22.25
C GLY A 306 38.77 6.25 -22.07
N CYS A 307 38.32 6.37 -20.84
CA CYS A 307 37.19 7.21 -20.45
C CYS A 307 37.58 8.15 -19.30
N CYS A 308 36.80 9.19 -19.08
CA CYS A 308 37.07 10.23 -18.10
C CYS A 308 36.17 10.11 -16.88
N THR A 309 36.75 10.29 -15.70
CA THR A 309 36.04 10.55 -14.44
C THR A 309 36.36 11.96 -13.95
N ALA A 310 35.82 12.34 -12.79
CA ALA A 310 36.20 13.58 -12.12
C ALA A 310 37.68 13.61 -11.68
N GLN A 311 38.32 12.44 -11.59
CA GLN A 311 39.73 12.27 -11.18
C GLN A 311 40.68 12.16 -12.38
N GLY A 312 40.19 12.28 -13.61
CA GLY A 312 40.99 12.22 -14.84
C GLY A 312 40.77 10.95 -15.66
N CYS A 313 41.77 10.59 -16.48
CA CYS A 313 41.69 9.50 -17.44
C CYS A 313 41.75 8.12 -16.77
N GLN A 314 40.81 7.26 -17.12
CA GLN A 314 40.77 5.85 -16.76
C GLN A 314 41.05 4.97 -17.98
N PRO A 315 41.62 3.76 -17.79
CA PRO A 315 41.89 2.82 -18.88
C PRO A 315 40.65 2.37 -19.68
N GLY A 316 39.44 2.57 -19.13
CA GLY A 316 38.20 2.18 -19.80
C GLY A 316 37.92 0.69 -19.79
N THR A 317 38.56 -0.09 -18.90
CA THR A 317 38.43 -1.56 -18.82
C THR A 317 37.85 -2.05 -17.49
N LEU A 318 37.60 -1.15 -16.54
CA LEU A 318 37.06 -1.52 -15.24
C LEU A 318 35.54 -1.48 -15.30
N ALA A 319 34.86 -2.36 -14.57
CA ALA A 319 33.39 -2.41 -14.56
C ALA A 319 32.77 -1.07 -14.13
N ASN A 320 33.36 -0.39 -13.13
CA ASN A 320 32.95 0.93 -12.67
C ASN A 320 33.58 2.10 -13.44
N ALA A 321 34.43 1.83 -14.44
CA ALA A 321 35.05 2.84 -15.28
C ALA A 321 35.26 2.31 -16.71
N CYS A 322 34.15 2.01 -17.37
CA CYS A 322 34.10 1.44 -18.71
C CYS A 322 33.90 2.50 -19.79
N GLY A 323 34.59 2.38 -20.92
CA GLY A 323 34.39 3.28 -22.05
C GLY A 323 35.66 3.59 -22.83
N THR A 324 35.51 4.40 -23.88
CA THR A 324 36.61 4.83 -24.75
C THR A 324 36.31 6.20 -25.36
N GLY A 325 37.31 6.82 -26.01
CA GLY A 325 37.14 8.07 -26.76
C GLY A 325 36.99 9.31 -25.87
N ALA A 326 37.61 9.31 -24.69
CA ALA A 326 37.61 10.42 -23.74
C ALA A 326 36.21 10.91 -23.31
N LYS A 327 35.21 10.02 -23.46
CA LYS A 327 33.85 10.16 -22.96
C LYS A 327 33.78 9.89 -21.46
N ALA A 328 32.67 10.22 -20.83
CA ALA A 328 32.53 9.87 -19.41
C ALA A 328 32.54 8.35 -19.21
N CYS A 329 33.21 7.92 -18.15
CA CYS A 329 33.22 6.51 -17.78
C CYS A 329 31.82 6.04 -17.38
N LEU A 330 31.40 4.91 -17.94
CA LEU A 330 30.19 4.20 -17.56
C LEU A 330 30.49 3.25 -16.40
N ASP A 331 29.56 3.17 -15.46
CA ASP A 331 29.51 2.05 -14.52
C ASP A 331 28.59 1.01 -15.14
N CYS A 332 29.13 -0.19 -15.37
CA CYS A 332 28.38 -1.29 -15.94
C CYS A 332 27.28 -1.80 -15.00
N GLY A 333 27.31 -1.46 -13.72
CA GLY A 333 26.35 -1.93 -12.74
C GLY A 333 26.57 -3.39 -12.36
N TYR A 334 25.68 -3.90 -11.50
CA TYR A 334 25.81 -5.24 -10.96
C TYR A 334 25.82 -6.31 -12.07
N GLY A 335 26.69 -7.31 -11.87
CA GLY A 335 26.76 -8.50 -12.72
C GLY A 335 27.19 -8.23 -14.16
N ARG A 336 27.82 -7.08 -14.42
CA ARG A 336 28.33 -6.72 -15.74
C ARG A 336 29.82 -6.43 -15.70
N THR A 337 30.50 -6.76 -16.79
CA THR A 337 31.93 -6.49 -16.97
C THR A 337 32.13 -5.51 -18.12
N CYS A 338 33.25 -4.77 -18.06
CA CYS A 338 33.69 -3.98 -19.19
C CYS A 338 34.56 -4.83 -20.10
N GLY A 339 34.13 -5.04 -21.36
CA GLY A 339 34.93 -5.81 -22.30
C GLY A 339 36.28 -5.14 -22.57
N ALA A 340 37.38 -5.86 -22.35
CA ALA A 340 38.73 -5.29 -22.49
C ALA A 340 39.00 -4.68 -23.88
N THR A 341 38.44 -5.30 -24.93
CA THR A 341 38.59 -4.87 -26.32
C THR A 341 37.43 -3.98 -26.77
N THR A 342 36.19 -4.33 -26.42
CA THR A 342 34.99 -3.59 -26.87
C THR A 342 34.79 -2.28 -26.11
N LYS A 343 35.38 -2.16 -24.91
CA LYS A 343 35.21 -1.01 -24.00
C LYS A 343 33.73 -0.70 -23.73
N ALA A 344 32.91 -1.74 -23.72
CA ALA A 344 31.47 -1.68 -23.54
C ALA A 344 31.04 -2.66 -22.45
N CYS A 345 29.98 -2.31 -21.73
CA CYS A 345 29.41 -3.15 -20.69
C CYS A 345 28.70 -4.35 -21.30
N ALA A 346 29.00 -5.54 -20.78
CA ALA A 346 28.36 -6.80 -21.14
C ALA A 346 27.97 -7.56 -19.87
N LEU A 347 26.94 -8.41 -19.95
CA LEU A 347 26.56 -9.28 -18.83
C LEU A 347 27.72 -10.23 -18.50
N ASP A 348 28.13 -10.27 -17.24
CA ASP A 348 29.00 -11.33 -16.74
C ASP A 348 28.15 -12.60 -16.62
N LEU A 349 28.39 -13.54 -17.51
CA LEU A 349 27.70 -14.82 -17.56
C LEU A 349 27.84 -15.67 -16.27
N ASN A 350 28.80 -15.34 -15.39
CA ASN A 350 28.98 -15.99 -14.09
C ASN A 350 28.39 -15.20 -12.92
N SER A 351 27.88 -13.99 -13.14
CA SER A 351 27.20 -13.23 -12.10
C SER A 351 25.94 -13.96 -11.63
N LEU A 352 25.62 -13.83 -10.34
CA LEU A 352 24.54 -14.57 -9.69
C LEU A 352 23.28 -13.70 -9.59
N TRP A 353 22.13 -14.31 -9.87
CA TRP A 353 20.84 -13.62 -9.96
C TRP A 353 19.73 -14.42 -9.30
N ASP A 354 18.71 -13.70 -8.89
CA ASP A 354 17.52 -14.19 -8.25
C ASP A 354 16.33 -14.09 -9.21
N PHE A 355 15.55 -15.16 -9.34
CA PHE A 355 14.27 -15.15 -10.03
C PHE A 355 13.17 -14.85 -9.01
N TYR A 356 12.67 -13.61 -9.04
CA TYR A 356 11.64 -13.12 -8.14
C TYR A 356 10.29 -13.07 -8.85
N VAL A 357 9.27 -13.68 -8.26
CA VAL A 357 7.92 -13.75 -8.79
C VAL A 357 7.01 -12.82 -8.00
N SER A 358 6.39 -11.86 -8.70
CA SER A 358 5.43 -10.92 -8.09
C SER A 358 4.05 -11.57 -8.00
N PHE A 359 3.44 -11.85 -9.16
CA PHE A 359 2.14 -12.49 -9.22
C PHE A 359 1.92 -13.23 -10.54
N THR A 360 0.91 -14.09 -10.57
CA THR A 360 0.44 -14.77 -11.79
C THR A 360 -1.05 -14.52 -12.02
N VAL A 361 -1.50 -14.71 -13.26
CA VAL A 361 -2.91 -14.69 -13.63
C VAL A 361 -3.27 -16.05 -14.22
N THR A 362 -4.27 -16.67 -13.61
CA THR A 362 -4.81 -17.99 -13.98
C THR A 362 -6.17 -17.81 -14.65
N PRO A 363 -6.48 -18.53 -15.74
CA PRO A 363 -7.81 -18.50 -16.33
C PRO A 363 -8.86 -19.06 -15.39
N ASN A 364 -10.10 -18.60 -15.50
CA ASN A 364 -11.16 -18.99 -14.56
C ASN A 364 -11.54 -20.47 -14.61
N ARG A 365 -11.17 -21.20 -15.68
CA ARG A 365 -11.52 -22.61 -15.91
C ARG A 365 -10.37 -23.36 -16.59
N LYS A 366 -10.39 -24.70 -16.46
CA LYS A 366 -9.50 -25.62 -17.19
C LYS A 366 -9.77 -25.55 -18.70
N ASN A 367 -8.85 -26.08 -19.50
CA ASN A 367 -8.96 -26.09 -20.96
C ASN A 367 -10.20 -26.83 -21.49
N ASP A 368 -10.71 -27.82 -20.75
CA ASP A 368 -11.92 -28.57 -21.07
C ASP A 368 -13.22 -27.89 -20.57
N GLY A 369 -13.10 -26.72 -19.95
CA GLY A 369 -14.20 -25.95 -19.38
C GLY A 369 -14.63 -26.39 -17.98
N SER A 370 -13.98 -27.38 -17.38
CA SER A 370 -14.23 -27.73 -15.98
C SER A 370 -13.66 -26.68 -15.00
N ALA A 371 -14.18 -26.68 -13.77
CA ALA A 371 -13.65 -25.86 -12.69
C ALA A 371 -12.28 -26.37 -12.23
N TRP A 372 -11.51 -25.49 -11.57
CA TRP A 372 -10.26 -25.86 -10.91
C TRP A 372 -10.56 -26.78 -9.73
N ASP A 373 -11.41 -26.30 -8.81
CA ASP A 373 -11.82 -27.00 -7.61
C ASP A 373 -13.29 -27.47 -7.60
N PRO A 374 -13.65 -28.40 -6.69
CA PRO A 374 -15.03 -28.74 -6.42
C PRO A 374 -15.93 -27.52 -6.18
N PHE A 375 -17.20 -27.62 -6.58
CA PHE A 375 -18.19 -26.55 -6.42
C PHE A 375 -17.88 -25.25 -7.18
N ASP A 376 -17.17 -25.34 -8.30
CA ASP A 376 -16.77 -24.17 -9.11
C ASP A 376 -15.80 -23.25 -8.39
N GLY A 377 -14.98 -23.82 -7.49
CA GLY A 377 -13.96 -23.10 -6.73
C GLY A 377 -12.82 -22.54 -7.59
N ALA A 378 -12.18 -21.52 -7.05
CA ALA A 378 -10.98 -20.92 -7.64
C ALA A 378 -9.76 -21.74 -7.24
N PRO A 379 -8.73 -21.85 -8.10
CA PRO A 379 -7.57 -22.69 -7.85
C PRO A 379 -6.81 -22.24 -6.59
N ASP A 380 -6.00 -23.14 -6.04
CA ASP A 380 -5.01 -22.94 -4.98
C ASP A 380 -3.57 -22.91 -5.54
N PRO A 381 -3.20 -21.89 -6.35
CA PRO A 381 -1.96 -21.92 -7.11
C PRO A 381 -0.70 -21.78 -6.27
N TYR A 382 0.32 -22.54 -6.67
CA TYR A 382 1.72 -22.30 -6.35
C TYR A 382 2.60 -22.50 -7.59
N LEU A 383 3.75 -21.82 -7.62
CA LEU A 383 4.66 -21.85 -8.76
C LEU A 383 5.88 -22.69 -8.44
N LYS A 384 6.23 -23.62 -9.34
CA LYS A 384 7.51 -24.32 -9.40
C LYS A 384 8.40 -23.67 -10.46
N ALA A 385 9.60 -23.25 -10.10
CA ALA A 385 10.57 -22.65 -11.00
C ALA A 385 11.75 -23.59 -11.22
N PHE A 386 12.30 -23.57 -12.43
CA PHE A 386 13.39 -24.42 -12.85
C PHE A 386 14.38 -23.62 -13.70
N SER A 387 15.67 -23.86 -13.48
CA SER A 387 16.73 -23.43 -14.40
C SER A 387 17.73 -24.55 -14.63
N SER A 388 18.40 -24.55 -15.79
CA SER A 388 19.42 -25.56 -16.07
C SER A 388 20.42 -25.14 -17.14
N ILE A 389 21.65 -25.64 -17.00
CA ILE A 389 22.71 -25.57 -18.02
C ILE A 389 23.64 -26.79 -17.90
N GLY A 390 23.71 -27.59 -18.97
CA GLY A 390 24.45 -28.86 -18.94
C GLY A 390 23.93 -29.78 -17.84
N THR A 391 24.76 -30.10 -16.85
CA THR A 391 24.43 -30.94 -15.70
C THR A 391 24.07 -30.16 -14.44
N THR A 392 24.09 -28.82 -14.48
CA THR A 392 23.70 -27.96 -13.35
C THR A 392 22.24 -27.57 -13.50
N SER A 393 21.48 -27.64 -12.41
CA SER A 393 20.10 -27.15 -12.37
C SER A 393 19.75 -26.59 -10.99
N HIS A 394 18.88 -25.58 -10.98
CA HIS A 394 18.25 -25.07 -9.77
C HIS A 394 16.74 -25.25 -9.86
N THR A 395 16.12 -25.58 -8.72
CA THR A 395 14.67 -25.70 -8.60
C THR A 395 14.23 -25.04 -7.31
N GLY A 396 12.99 -24.55 -7.29
CA GLY A 396 12.36 -24.00 -6.10
C GLY A 396 10.91 -23.72 -6.35
N GLN A 397 10.17 -23.40 -5.29
CA GLN A 397 8.73 -23.15 -5.40
C GLN A 397 8.28 -22.04 -4.46
N THR A 398 7.14 -21.44 -4.78
CA THR A 398 6.48 -20.46 -3.91
C THR A 398 5.58 -21.16 -2.89
N GLN A 399 5.05 -20.39 -1.94
CA GLN A 399 3.90 -20.81 -1.16
C GLN A 399 2.63 -20.89 -2.01
N VAL A 400 1.68 -21.68 -1.51
CA VAL A 400 0.32 -21.81 -2.06
C VAL A 400 -0.48 -20.55 -1.73
N ARG A 401 -1.33 -20.14 -2.68
CA ARG A 401 -2.27 -19.03 -2.53
C ARG A 401 -3.68 -19.57 -2.69
N PRO A 402 -4.47 -19.65 -1.61
CA PRO A 402 -5.76 -20.32 -1.69
C PRO A 402 -6.80 -19.48 -2.48
N ASP A 403 -7.69 -20.17 -3.17
CA ASP A 403 -8.88 -19.64 -3.85
C ASP A 403 -8.61 -18.39 -4.71
N SER A 404 -7.64 -18.45 -5.62
CA SER A 404 -7.12 -17.25 -6.30
C SER A 404 -6.83 -17.40 -7.79
N TYR A 405 -7.53 -16.61 -8.62
CA TYR A 405 -7.21 -16.43 -10.05
C TYR A 405 -6.07 -15.42 -10.30
N VAL A 406 -5.72 -14.59 -9.30
CA VAL A 406 -4.61 -13.64 -9.37
C VAL A 406 -3.74 -13.81 -8.12
N SER A 407 -2.71 -14.62 -8.26
CA SER A 407 -1.94 -15.17 -7.15
C SER A 407 -0.75 -14.27 -6.86
N VAL A 408 -0.80 -13.51 -5.77
CA VAL A 408 0.30 -12.60 -5.37
C VAL A 408 1.29 -13.36 -4.50
N PHE A 409 2.47 -13.67 -5.04
CA PHE A 409 3.51 -14.43 -4.34
C PHE A 409 4.47 -13.50 -3.59
N ILE A 410 5.14 -12.59 -4.29
CA ILE A 410 6.20 -11.71 -3.73
C ILE A 410 7.34 -12.57 -3.13
N GLU A 411 7.78 -13.58 -3.88
CA GLU A 411 8.73 -14.61 -3.42
C GLU A 411 9.84 -14.84 -4.44
N THR A 412 10.98 -15.37 -3.98
CA THR A 412 12.16 -15.66 -4.82
C THR A 412 12.43 -17.17 -4.86
N PRO A 413 11.74 -17.93 -5.75
CA PRO A 413 11.89 -19.38 -5.80
C PRO A 413 13.28 -19.85 -6.24
N LEU A 414 14.01 -19.09 -7.07
CA LEU A 414 15.40 -19.42 -7.43
C LEU A 414 16.34 -18.30 -6.98
N LYS A 415 17.38 -18.64 -6.21
CA LYS A 415 18.35 -17.70 -5.65
C LYS A 415 19.77 -18.03 -6.10
N GLY A 416 20.56 -17.00 -6.39
CA GLY A 416 21.98 -17.14 -6.66
C GLY A 416 22.31 -17.96 -7.91
N VAL A 417 21.47 -17.90 -8.94
CA VAL A 417 21.64 -18.66 -10.18
C VAL A 417 22.53 -17.89 -11.17
N PRO A 418 23.53 -18.52 -11.81
CA PRO A 418 24.37 -17.86 -12.80
C PRO A 418 23.56 -17.32 -14.00
N ALA A 419 23.88 -16.11 -14.47
CA ALA A 419 23.24 -15.49 -15.63
C ALA A 419 23.20 -16.41 -16.88
N ARG A 420 24.29 -17.13 -17.16
CA ARG A 420 24.34 -18.10 -18.27
C ARG A 420 23.30 -19.22 -18.15
N GLU A 421 22.97 -19.63 -16.93
CA GLU A 421 21.99 -20.70 -16.70
C GLU A 421 20.58 -20.20 -17.02
N PHE A 422 20.22 -19.02 -16.51
CA PHE A 422 18.95 -18.37 -16.86
C PHE A 422 18.82 -18.09 -18.36
N LEU A 423 19.87 -17.61 -19.02
CA LEU A 423 19.87 -17.42 -20.47
C LEU A 423 19.72 -18.75 -21.24
N ASN A 424 20.27 -19.83 -20.71
CA ASN A 424 20.15 -21.15 -21.32
C ASN A 424 18.75 -21.74 -21.14
N ASN A 425 18.23 -21.75 -19.91
CA ASN A 425 16.91 -22.27 -19.59
C ASN A 425 16.41 -21.71 -18.26
N LEU A 426 15.34 -20.91 -18.32
CA LEU A 426 14.47 -20.58 -17.20
C LEU A 426 13.05 -21.00 -17.58
N SER A 427 12.41 -21.83 -16.78
CA SER A 427 11.03 -22.26 -16.99
C SER A 427 10.28 -22.30 -15.65
N PHE A 428 8.97 -22.30 -15.73
CA PHE A 428 8.12 -22.48 -14.57
C PHE A 428 6.89 -23.31 -14.91
N GLU A 429 6.28 -23.86 -13.86
CA GLU A 429 4.98 -24.51 -13.86
C GLU A 429 4.16 -23.87 -12.74
N LEU A 430 2.94 -23.43 -13.08
CA LEU A 430 1.92 -23.04 -12.12
C LEU A 430 1.04 -24.27 -11.90
N VAL A 431 0.87 -24.61 -10.63
CA VAL A 431 0.25 -25.85 -10.18
C VAL A 431 -0.85 -25.49 -9.21
N ASP A 432 -2.00 -26.13 -9.38
CA ASP A 432 -3.15 -26.10 -8.48
C ASP A 432 -2.93 -27.11 -7.36
N GLN A 433 -3.07 -26.70 -6.10
CA GLN A 433 -2.94 -27.63 -4.98
C GLN A 433 -4.29 -28.29 -4.69
N ASP A 434 -4.34 -29.61 -4.81
CA ASP A 434 -5.53 -30.42 -4.52
C ASP A 434 -5.31 -31.32 -3.30
N LEU A 435 -6.41 -31.85 -2.75
CA LEU A 435 -6.34 -32.82 -1.64
C LEU A 435 -5.68 -34.14 -2.04
N ASP A 436 -5.93 -34.60 -3.29
CA ASP A 436 -5.49 -35.92 -3.76
C ASP A 436 -4.34 -35.83 -4.77
N PHE A 437 -4.45 -34.98 -5.80
CA PHE A 437 -3.44 -34.83 -6.85
C PHE A 437 -3.40 -33.42 -7.42
N ASP A 438 -2.28 -32.73 -7.22
CA ASP A 438 -2.05 -31.41 -7.79
C ASP A 438 -2.18 -31.40 -9.33
N ASP A 439 -3.05 -30.55 -9.86
CA ASP A 439 -3.22 -30.33 -11.29
C ASP A 439 -2.27 -29.25 -11.82
N THR A 440 -1.64 -29.48 -12.98
CA THR A 440 -0.85 -28.43 -13.63
C THR A 440 -1.78 -27.45 -14.33
N ILE A 441 -1.78 -26.19 -13.89
CA ILE A 441 -2.54 -25.11 -14.52
C ILE A 441 -1.90 -24.78 -15.87
N GLY A 442 -0.60 -24.50 -15.86
CA GLY A 442 0.17 -24.23 -17.06
C GLY A 442 1.58 -23.78 -16.76
N GLY A 443 2.32 -23.38 -17.78
CA GLY A 443 3.74 -23.07 -17.62
C GLY A 443 4.52 -23.29 -18.89
N CYS A 444 5.70 -22.69 -18.96
CA CYS A 444 6.56 -22.73 -20.14
C CYS A 444 7.97 -22.23 -19.82
N ARG A 445 8.85 -22.31 -20.83
CA ARG A 445 10.15 -21.65 -20.81
C ARG A 445 10.00 -20.15 -21.09
N ILE A 446 10.67 -19.34 -20.29
CA ILE A 446 10.75 -17.88 -20.47
C ILE A 446 12.00 -17.57 -21.32
N PRO A 447 11.86 -16.97 -22.51
CA PRO A 447 13.00 -16.59 -23.33
C PRO A 447 13.67 -15.33 -22.77
N LEU A 448 14.79 -15.51 -22.06
CA LEU A 448 15.54 -14.39 -21.50
C LEU A 448 16.57 -13.80 -22.47
N THR A 449 16.83 -12.50 -22.34
CA THR A 449 17.93 -11.79 -23.01
C THR A 449 18.73 -10.99 -21.99
N GLU A 450 19.97 -10.60 -22.31
CA GLU A 450 20.86 -9.85 -21.39
C GLU A 450 20.24 -8.53 -20.89
N LYS A 451 19.30 -7.95 -21.65
CA LYS A 451 18.63 -6.70 -21.28
C LYS A 451 17.70 -6.86 -20.07
N LEU A 452 17.22 -8.08 -19.79
CA LEU A 452 16.28 -8.36 -18.70
C LEU A 452 16.98 -8.48 -17.32
N PHE A 453 18.31 -8.47 -17.29
CA PHE A 453 19.13 -8.54 -16.08
C PHE A 453 19.35 -7.14 -15.48
N ASP A 454 18.28 -6.40 -15.25
CA ASP A 454 18.31 -5.03 -14.73
C ASP A 454 17.37 -4.80 -13.54
N GLY A 455 16.71 -5.87 -13.05
CA GLY A 455 15.76 -5.83 -11.94
C GLY A 455 14.40 -5.20 -12.30
N SER A 456 14.17 -4.82 -13.55
CA SER A 456 12.87 -4.28 -13.98
C SER A 456 11.76 -5.33 -13.93
N LEU A 457 10.52 -4.88 -13.76
CA LEU A 457 9.35 -5.76 -13.76
C LEU A 457 9.06 -6.19 -15.19
N GLN A 458 9.00 -7.50 -15.41
CA GLN A 458 8.72 -8.13 -16.68
C GLN A 458 7.42 -8.91 -16.59
N SER A 459 6.74 -9.06 -17.72
CA SER A 459 5.63 -10.00 -17.85
C SER A 459 5.88 -10.96 -19.01
N TYR A 460 5.35 -12.18 -18.88
CA TYR A 460 5.37 -13.16 -19.94
C TYR A 460 4.11 -14.00 -19.90
N THR A 461 3.50 -14.23 -21.05
CA THR A 461 2.32 -15.10 -21.17
C THR A 461 2.75 -16.41 -21.81
N CYS A 462 2.63 -17.50 -21.06
CA CYS A 462 2.78 -18.84 -21.59
C CYS A 462 1.60 -19.15 -22.52
N PRO A 463 1.86 -19.62 -23.75
CA PRO A 463 0.79 -20.00 -24.67
C PRO A 463 0.04 -21.22 -24.14
N GLN A 464 -1.25 -21.30 -24.45
CA GLN A 464 -2.05 -22.49 -24.22
C GLN A 464 -1.47 -23.69 -24.98
N THR A 465 -1.47 -24.86 -24.35
CA THR A 465 -1.17 -26.15 -25.00
C THR A 465 -2.38 -27.08 -24.88
N PRO A 466 -2.40 -28.26 -25.52
CA PRO A 466 -3.49 -29.22 -25.33
C PRO A 466 -3.72 -29.61 -23.87
N SER A 467 -2.66 -29.62 -23.05
CA SER A 467 -2.72 -30.05 -21.64
C SER A 467 -2.73 -28.90 -20.64
N ASN A 468 -2.26 -27.71 -21.04
CA ASN A 468 -2.02 -26.59 -20.12
C ASN A 468 -2.79 -25.34 -20.56
N ALA A 469 -3.38 -24.64 -19.60
CA ALA A 469 -4.04 -23.36 -19.81
C ALA A 469 -3.01 -22.24 -20.04
N PRO A 470 -3.39 -21.14 -20.72
CA PRO A 470 -2.51 -19.98 -20.83
C PRO A 470 -2.34 -19.33 -19.45
N VAL A 471 -1.11 -19.01 -19.06
CA VAL A 471 -0.80 -18.38 -17.76
C VAL A 471 0.07 -17.16 -18.01
N GLU A 472 -0.27 -16.05 -17.36
CA GLU A 472 0.57 -14.85 -17.34
C GLU A 472 1.35 -14.78 -16.03
N ILE A 473 2.65 -14.48 -16.11
CA ILE A 473 3.52 -14.28 -14.96
C ILE A 473 4.13 -12.88 -14.98
N TRP A 474 4.21 -12.26 -13.81
CA TRP A 474 4.91 -11.01 -13.56
C TRP A 474 6.12 -11.26 -12.66
N TYR A 475 7.33 -11.00 -13.15
CA TYR A 475 8.57 -11.42 -12.50
C TYR A 475 9.70 -10.37 -12.65
N ARG A 476 10.78 -10.56 -11.88
CA ARG A 476 12.03 -9.79 -11.97
C ARG A 476 13.23 -10.74 -11.94
N ILE A 477 14.32 -10.33 -12.60
CA ILE A 477 15.64 -10.96 -12.46
C ILE A 477 16.51 -9.98 -11.67
N ASN A 478 16.65 -10.22 -10.37
CA ASN A 478 17.30 -9.31 -9.44
C ASN A 478 18.76 -9.71 -9.19
N PRO A 479 19.66 -8.75 -8.95
CA PRO A 479 20.98 -9.02 -8.40
C PRO A 479 20.90 -9.90 -7.15
N HIS A 480 21.73 -10.94 -7.07
CA HIS A 480 21.86 -11.72 -5.84
C HIS A 480 22.69 -10.94 -4.80
N SER A 481 22.14 -10.76 -3.61
CA SER A 481 22.76 -9.98 -2.51
C SER A 481 23.49 -10.85 -1.49
#